data_AF-A0A401FW91-F1
#
_entry.id   AF-A0A401FW91-F1
#
_cell.length_a   1.000
_cell.length_b   1.000
_cell.length_c   1.000
_cell.angle_alpha   90.00
_cell.angle_beta   90.00
_cell.angle_gamma   90.00
#
_symmetry.space_group_name_H-M   'P 1'
#
loop_
_entity.id
_entity.type
_entity.pdbx_description
1 polymer ?
#
loop_
_entity_poly.entity_id
_entity_poly.type
_entity_poly.pdbx_seq_one_letter_code
_entity_poly.pdbx_strand_id
1 'polypeptide(L)'
;MNTFQTYLHIILPQAFRRVLPPLTSQAISLIKDSALVSTIAIYDLTMQGQAVISETYLTFELWFTIAAIYLMITIPLSLGVNLMEKYLRPASQ
;
A
#
# COMPACT_ATOMS: atom_id res chain seq x y z
N MET A 1 -36.80 -7.93 23.57
CA MET A 1 -35.73 -7.42 22.69
C MET A 1 -35.03 -8.61 22.09
N ASN A 2 -35.00 -8.72 20.76
CA ASN A 2 -34.35 -9.84 20.07
C ASN A 2 -32.82 -9.70 20.24
N THR A 3 -32.14 -10.78 20.64
CA THR A 3 -30.69 -10.82 20.85
C THR A 3 -29.94 -10.30 19.62
N PHE A 4 -30.44 -10.62 18.42
CA PHE A 4 -29.89 -10.17 17.16
C PHE A 4 -29.90 -8.64 16.97
N GLN A 5 -30.93 -7.96 17.49
CA GLN A 5 -31.06 -6.51 17.39
C GLN A 5 -30.07 -5.78 18.32
N THR A 6 -29.81 -6.34 19.50
CA THR A 6 -28.78 -5.87 20.44
C THR A 6 -27.38 -5.99 19.85
N TYR A 7 -27.05 -7.13 19.25
CA TYR A 7 -25.74 -7.32 18.61
C TYR A 7 -25.47 -6.31 17.49
N LEU A 8 -26.46 -6.07 16.61
CA LEU A 8 -26.31 -5.15 15.48
C LEU A 8 -26.28 -3.68 15.89
N HIS A 9 -27.17 -3.24 16.79
CA HIS A 9 -27.33 -1.81 17.10
C HIS A 9 -26.41 -1.32 18.22
N ILE A 10 -25.89 -2.22 19.06
CA ILE A 10 -25.12 -1.83 20.25
C ILE A 10 -23.69 -2.34 20.15
N ILE A 11 -23.50 -3.64 19.89
CA ILE A 11 -22.17 -4.26 19.95
C ILE A 11 -21.37 -3.98 18.67
N LEU A 12 -21.99 -4.08 17.49
CA LEU A 12 -21.31 -3.83 16.21
C LEU A 12 -20.72 -2.40 16.11
N PRO A 13 -21.49 -1.31 16.33
CA PRO A 13 -20.95 0.05 16.20
C PRO A 13 -19.90 0.39 17.27
N GLN A 14 -20.00 -0.20 18.47
CA GLN A 14 -19.00 -0.03 19.51
C GLN A 14 -17.69 -0.78 19.19
N ALA A 15 -17.81 -2.03 18.72
CA ALA A 15 -16.67 -2.82 18.30
C ALA A 15 -15.93 -2.15 17.13
N PHE A 16 -16.65 -1.67 16.12
CA PHE A 16 -16.06 -0.92 15.01
C PHE A 16 -15.30 0.32 15.48
N ARG A 17 -15.88 1.16 16.35
CA ARG A 17 -15.18 2.35 16.89
C ARG A 17 -13.92 2.03 17.68
N ARG A 18 -13.82 0.82 18.26
CA ARG A 18 -12.68 0.39 19.07
C ARG A 18 -11.60 -0.31 18.25
N VAL A 19 -11.99 -1.01 17.18
CA VAL A 19 -11.08 -1.78 16.32
C VAL A 19 -10.57 -0.97 15.11
N LEU A 20 -11.35 0.01 14.62
CA LEU A 20 -10.91 0.93 13.55
C LEU A 20 -9.60 1.67 13.87
N PRO A 21 -9.43 2.30 15.05
CA PRO A 21 -8.20 3.05 15.34
C PRO A 21 -6.91 2.21 15.24
N PRO A 22 -6.81 1.01 15.88
CA PRO A 22 -5.61 0.19 15.76
C PRO A 22 -5.43 -0.43 14.37
N LEU A 23 -6.51 -0.78 13.66
CA LEU A 23 -6.40 -1.26 12.27
C LEU A 23 -5.85 -0.20 11.33
N THR A 24 -6.30 1.05 11.46
CA THR A 24 -5.77 2.17 10.68
C THR A 24 -4.29 2.40 11.01
N SER A 25 -3.90 2.32 12.27
CA SER A 25 -2.50 2.43 12.69
C SER A 25 -1.63 1.31 12.09
N GLN A 26 -2.10 0.06 12.09
CA GLN A 26 -1.41 -1.07 11.47
C GLN A 26 -1.32 -0.94 9.96
N ALA A 27 -2.39 -0.51 9.30
CA ALA A 27 -2.39 -0.30 7.85
C ALA A 27 -1.41 0.81 7.44
N ILE A 28 -1.32 1.90 8.21
CA ILE A 28 -0.31 2.96 7.98
C ILE A 28 1.12 2.41 8.18
N SER A 29 1.35 1.59 9.21
CA SER A 29 2.66 0.99 9.42
C SER A 29 3.05 0.06 8.27
N LEU A 30 2.14 -0.80 7.82
CA LEU A 30 2.36 -1.70 6.68
C LEU A 30 2.64 -0.94 5.40
N ILE A 31 1.94 0.18 5.16
CA ILE A 31 2.23 1.06 4.02
C ILE A 31 3.64 1.66 4.14
N LYS A 32 4.02 2.16 5.32
CA LYS A 32 5.36 2.73 5.55
C LYS A 32 6.46 1.71 5.34
N ASP A 33 6.31 0.52 5.92
CA ASP A 33 7.31 -0.55 5.82
C ASP A 33 7.43 -1.03 4.36
N SER A 34 6.30 -1.17 3.65
CA SER A 34 6.28 -1.55 2.23
C SER A 34 6.89 -0.48 1.33
N ALA A 35 6.58 0.81 1.57
CA ALA A 35 7.11 1.93 0.81
C ALA A 35 8.63 2.09 1.02
N LEU A 36 9.11 1.91 2.26
CA LEU A 36 10.52 1.96 2.60
C LEU A 36 11.30 0.84 1.89
N VAL A 37 10.85 -0.41 2.04
CA VAL A 37 11.48 -1.57 1.38
C VAL A 37 11.49 -1.40 -0.14
N SER A 38 10.37 -0.96 -0.71
CA SER A 38 10.27 -0.71 -2.14
C SER A 38 11.21 0.39 -2.63
N THR A 39 11.40 1.47 -1.86
CA THR A 39 12.30 2.56 -2.23
C THR A 39 13.76 2.10 -2.24
N ILE A 40 14.15 1.31 -1.24
CA ILE A 40 15.50 0.70 -1.17
C ILE A 40 15.72 -0.22 -2.38
N ALA A 41 14.75 -1.10 -2.69
CA ALA A 41 14.86 -2.02 -3.82
C ALA A 41 15.00 -1.28 -5.17
N ILE A 42 14.27 -0.17 -5.37
CA ILE A 42 14.40 0.65 -6.58
C ILE A 42 15.79 1.30 -6.65
N TYR A 43 16.31 1.80 -5.52
CA TYR A 43 17.62 2.42 -5.47
C TYR A 43 18.72 1.41 -5.82
N ASP A 44 18.70 0.22 -5.21
CA ASP A 44 19.62 -0.87 -5.52
C ASP A 44 19.54 -1.27 -6.99
N LEU A 45 18.32 -1.45 -7.51
CA LEU A 45 18.12 -1.78 -8.92
C LEU A 45 18.65 -0.70 -9.86
N THR A 46 18.45 0.58 -9.54
CA THR A 46 18.91 1.70 -10.38
C THR A 46 20.44 1.79 -10.37
N MET A 47 21.07 1.60 -9.21
CA MET A 47 22.53 1.55 -9.07
C MET A 47 23.12 0.40 -9.88
N GLN A 48 22.56 -0.80 -9.71
CA GLN A 48 23.03 -1.99 -10.42
C GLN A 48 22.75 -1.88 -11.93
N GLY A 49 21.65 -1.25 -12.29
CA GLY A 49 21.31 -0.92 -13.66
C GLY A 49 22.31 0.03 -14.32
N GLN A 50 22.70 1.11 -13.64
CA GLN A 50 23.75 2.01 -14.16
C GLN A 50 25.09 1.29 -14.34
N ALA A 51 25.47 0.40 -13.42
CA ALA A 51 26.67 -0.42 -13.57
C ALA A 51 26.60 -1.29 -14.84
N VAL A 52 25.47 -1.97 -15.06
CA VAL A 52 25.26 -2.81 -16.25
C VAL A 52 25.23 -1.98 -17.54
N ILE A 53 24.58 -0.80 -17.57
CA ILE A 53 24.60 0.09 -18.75
C ILE A 53 26.03 0.48 -19.10
N SER A 54 26.88 0.77 -18.10
CA SER A 54 28.27 1.14 -18.36
C SER A 54 29.08 0.01 -19.00
N GLU A 55 28.70 -1.25 -18.76
CA GLU A 55 29.37 -2.43 -19.31
C GLU A 55 28.78 -2.89 -20.65
N THR A 56 27.46 -2.84 -20.81
CA THR A 56 26.77 -3.39 -22.00
C THR A 56 26.33 -2.35 -23.03
N TYR A 57 26.34 -1.05 -22.68
CA TYR A 57 25.82 0.05 -23.50
C TYR A 57 24.34 -0.12 -23.96
N LEU A 58 23.61 -1.09 -23.39
CA LEU A 58 22.21 -1.41 -23.69
C LEU A 58 21.24 -0.55 -22.86
N THR A 59 21.28 0.76 -23.09
CA THR A 59 20.49 1.74 -22.34
C THR A 59 18.98 1.49 -22.48
N PHE A 60 18.48 1.15 -23.66
CA PHE A 60 17.02 1.09 -23.89
C PHE A 60 16.32 -0.04 -23.11
N GLU A 61 16.87 -1.26 -23.12
CA GLU A 61 16.28 -2.41 -22.42
C GLU A 61 16.27 -2.22 -20.89
N LEU A 62 17.29 -1.57 -20.35
CA LEU A 62 17.37 -1.34 -18.92
C LEU A 62 16.39 -0.25 -18.44
N TRP A 63 16.28 0.85 -19.19
CA TRP A 63 15.28 1.88 -18.87
C TRP A 63 13.85 1.32 -18.97
N PHE A 64 13.58 0.44 -19.93
CA PHE A 64 12.30 -0.27 -20.02
C PHE A 64 12.05 -1.18 -18.80
N THR A 65 13.08 -1.90 -18.34
CA THR A 65 13.00 -2.77 -17.16
C THR A 65 12.74 -1.97 -15.87
N ILE A 66 13.44 -0.85 -15.68
CA ILE A 66 13.22 0.06 -14.55
C ILE A 66 11.80 0.61 -14.57
N ALA A 67 11.32 1.06 -15.73
CA ALA A 67 9.95 1.56 -15.89
C ALA A 67 8.90 0.47 -15.56
N ALA A 68 9.11 -0.76 -16.00
CA ALA A 68 8.23 -1.89 -15.70
C ALA A 68 8.17 -2.19 -14.18
N ILE A 69 9.31 -2.16 -13.50
CA ILE A 69 9.38 -2.39 -12.05
C ILE A 69 8.72 -1.24 -11.28
N TYR A 70 8.93 0.01 -11.72
CA TYR A 70 8.27 1.17 -11.13
C TYR A 70 6.75 1.06 -11.21
N LEU A 71 6.23 0.57 -12.35
CA LEU A 71 4.80 0.35 -12.59
C LEU A 71 4.27 -0.80 -11.70
N MET A 72 5.04 -1.88 -11.56
CA MET A 72 4.71 -3.03 -10.71
C MET A 72 4.62 -2.66 -9.23
N ILE A 73 5.37 -1.66 -8.77
CA ILE A 73 5.34 -1.14 -7.39
C ILE A 73 4.21 -0.12 -7.21
N THR A 74 4.06 0.78 -8.17
CA THR A 74 3.11 1.92 -8.07
C THR A 74 1.65 1.44 -8.09
N ILE A 75 1.32 0.44 -8.92
CA ILE A 75 -0.04 -0.12 -8.99
C ILE A 75 -0.53 -0.69 -7.65
N PRO A 76 0.16 -1.64 -6.99
CA PRO A 76 -0.31 -2.22 -5.73
C PRO A 76 -0.34 -1.19 -4.60
N LEU A 77 0.58 -0.23 -4.58
CA LEU A 77 0.54 0.87 -3.61
C LEU A 77 -0.69 1.76 -3.83
N SER A 78 -0.98 2.14 -5.09
CA SER A 78 -2.17 2.91 -5.45
C SER A 78 -3.46 2.17 -5.12
N LEU A 79 -3.50 0.84 -5.34
CA LEU A 79 -4.63 0.00 -4.96
C LEU A 79 -4.79 -0.10 -3.44
N GLY A 80 -3.69 -0.24 -2.69
CA GLY A 80 -3.69 -0.26 -1.23
C GLY A 80 -4.24 1.04 -0.63
N VAL A 81 -3.83 2.19 -1.19
CA VAL A 81 -4.35 3.51 -0.79
C VAL A 81 -5.83 3.66 -1.14
N ASN A 82 -6.26 3.27 -2.35
CA ASN A 82 -7.67 3.32 -2.75
C ASN A 82 -8.56 2.42 -1.86
N LEU A 83 -8.06 1.24 -1.48
CA LEU A 83 -8.76 0.34 -0.55
C LEU A 83 -8.87 0.94 0.84
N MET A 84 -7.80 1.57 1.34
CA MET A 84 -7.86 2.31 2.60
C MET A 84 -8.80 3.51 2.53
N GLU A 85 -8.79 4.31 1.47
CA GLU A 85 -9.73 5.44 1.29
C GLU A 85 -11.18 4.98 1.27
N LYS A 86 -11.46 3.84 0.61
CA LYS A 86 -12.80 3.25 0.58
C LYS A 86 -13.26 2.78 1.97
N TYR A 87 -12.34 2.32 2.82
CA TYR A 87 -12.64 1.95 4.21
C TYR A 87 -12.70 3.16 5.14
N LEU A 88 -11.96 4.22 4.85
CA LEU A 88 -11.81 5.39 5.73
C LEU A 88 -12.81 6.50 5.44
N ARG A 89 -13.46 6.58 4.27
CA ARG A 89 -14.59 7.51 4.04
C ARG A 89 -15.75 7.12 4.96
N PRO A 90 -15.98 7.81 6.08
CA PRO A 90 -17.21 7.65 6.82
C PRO A 90 -18.29 8.32 5.97
N ALA A 91 -19.49 7.76 5.96
CA ALA A 91 -20.66 8.49 5.54
C ALA A 91 -20.80 9.74 6.43
N SER A 92 -20.32 10.88 5.94
CA SER A 92 -20.68 12.21 6.41
C SER A 92 -20.73 13.15 5.22
N GLN A 93 -21.75 12.95 4.38
CA GLN A 93 -22.59 14.03 3.92
C GLN A 93 -24.01 13.74 4.40
#